data_AF-A0A2W5XFI6-F1
#
_entry.id   AF-A0A2W5XFI6-F1
#
_cell.length_a   1.000
_cell.length_b   1.000
_cell.length_c   1.000
_cell.angle_alpha   90.00
_cell.angle_beta   90.00
_cell.angle_gamma   90.00
#
_symmetry.space_group_name_H-M   'P 1'
#
loop_
_entity.id
_entity.type
_entity.pdbx_description
1 polymer ?
#
loop_
_entity_poly.entity_id
_entity_poly.type
_entity_poly.pdbx_seq_one_letter_code
_entity_poly.pdbx_strand_id
1 'polypeptide(L)' 'MPDKQQDVLKKFKSLGFTEVGRLANGNIFMELKGNEPVRALVAADGSVTPLSGDLSRFDWAKKR' A
#
# COMPACT_ATOMS: atom_id res chain seq x y z
N MET A 1 1.37 19.28 6.94
CA MET A 1 0.81 18.37 5.92
C MET A 1 0.77 16.99 6.55
N PRO A 2 -0.36 16.26 6.51
CA PRO A 2 -0.32 14.84 6.84
C PRO A 2 0.74 14.17 5.96
N ASP A 3 1.52 13.27 6.56
CA ASP A 3 2.53 12.49 5.86
C ASP A 3 1.84 11.71 4.72
N LYS A 4 2.21 11.98 3.46
CA LYS A 4 1.59 11.37 2.28
C LYS A 4 1.60 9.85 2.35
N GLN A 5 2.65 9.27 2.95
CA GLN A 5 2.73 7.84 3.17
C GLN A 5 1.59 7.36 4.09
N GLN A 6 1.31 8.08 5.17
CA GLN A 6 0.24 7.74 6.10
C GLN A 6 -1.14 7.76 5.44
N ASP A 7 -1.40 8.72 4.55
CA ASP A 7 -2.67 8.78 3.83
C ASP A 7 -2.84 7.59 2.87
N VAL A 8 -1.78 7.17 2.18
CA VAL A 8 -1.78 5.96 1.35
C VAL A 8 -2.01 4.71 2.20
N LEU A 9 -1.27 4.57 3.31
CA LEU A 9 -1.42 3.43 4.22
C LEU A 9 -2.83 3.32 4.79
N LYS A 10 -3.45 4.45 5.16
CA LYS A 10 -4.86 4.46 5.62
C LYS A 10 -5.80 3.91 4.56
N LYS A 11 -5.63 4.32 3.29
CA LYS A 11 -6.43 3.78 2.18
C LYS A 11 -6.20 2.28 1.99
N PHE A 12 -4.95 1.84 1.95
CA PHE A 12 -4.61 0.42 1.86
C PHE A 12 -5.28 -0.40 2.97
N LYS A 13 -5.19 0.06 4.22
CA LYS A 13 -5.85 -0.58 5.37
C LYS A 13 -7.37 -0.61 5.23
N SER A 14 -7.99 0.46 4.74
CA SER A 14 -9.45 0.49 4.48
C SER A 14 -9.88 -0.48 3.38
N LEU A 15 -8.97 -0.85 2.49
CA LEU A 15 -9.18 -1.83 1.41
C LEU A 15 -8.82 -3.26 1.84
N GLY A 16 -8.43 -3.48 3.11
CA GLY A 16 -8.11 -4.78 3.67
C GLY A 16 -6.63 -5.19 3.56
N PHE A 17 -5.75 -4.34 3.03
CA PHE A 17 -4.32 -4.62 3.03
C PHE A 17 -3.74 -4.52 4.45
N THR A 18 -2.77 -5.38 4.74
CA THR A 18 -2.04 -5.44 6.00
C THR A 18 -0.56 -5.10 5.78
N GLU A 19 0.05 -4.44 6.77
CA GLU A 19 1.50 -4.23 6.78
C GLU A 19 2.19 -5.54 7.15
N VAL A 20 3.10 -6.01 6.29
CA VAL A 20 3.84 -7.27 6.49
C VAL A 20 5.32 -7.04 6.77
N GLY A 21 5.81 -5.82 6.58
CA GLY A 21 7.19 -5.46 6.90
C GLY A 21 7.51 -4.01 6.64
N ARG A 22 8.54 -3.51 7.32
CA ARG A 22 9.05 -2.14 7.20
C ARG A 22 10.55 -2.16 7.00
N LEU A 23 11.01 -1.45 5.99
CA LEU A 23 12.43 -1.28 5.69
C LEU A 23 13.03 -0.11 6.48
N ALA A 24 14.34 -0.15 6.71
CA ALA A 24 15.06 0.90 7.42
C ALA A 24 15.00 2.27 6.73
N ASN A 25 14.76 2.30 5.41
CA ASN A 25 14.56 3.53 4.64
C ASN A 25 13.14 4.11 4.74
N GLY A 26 12.27 3.52 5.58
CA GLY A 26 10.90 3.99 5.78
C GLY A 26 9.88 3.38 4.83
N ASN A 27 10.28 2.59 3.83
CA ASN A 27 9.35 1.93 2.93
C ASN A 27 8.59 0.79 3.65
N ILE A 28 7.35 0.56 3.26
CA ILE A 28 6.45 -0.39 3.93
C ILE A 28 5.89 -1.37 2.92
N PHE A 29 5.97 -2.67 3.23
CA PHE A 29 5.33 -3.72 2.45
C PHE A 29 3.89 -3.91 2.91
N MET A 30 2.96 -3.85 1.95
CA MET A 30 1.54 -4.08 2.14
C MET A 30 1.12 -5.34 1.38
N GLU A 31 0.32 -6.19 2.02
CA GLU A 31 -0.23 -7.42 1.43
C GLU A 31 -1.74 -7.50 1.68
N LEU A 32 -2.50 -7.77 0.63
CA LEU A 32 -3.87 -8.26 0.70
C LEU A 32 -3.85 -9.77 0.53
N LYS A 33 -4.23 -10.49 1.59
CA LYS A 33 -4.30 -11.95 1.59
C LYS A 33 -5.48 -12.45 0.77
N GLY A 34 -5.27 -13.50 -0.01
CA GLY A 34 -6.26 -14.18 -0.83
C GLY A 34 -5.62 -15.30 -1.63
N ASN A 35 -6.41 -15.98 -2.48
CA ASN A 35 -5.88 -17.03 -3.37
C ASN A 35 -4.82 -16.48 -4.35
N GLU A 36 -4.98 -15.23 -4.78
CA GLU A 36 -3.99 -14.48 -5.55
C GLU A 36 -3.58 -13.24 -4.74
N PRO A 37 -2.50 -13.32 -3.94
CA PRO A 37 -2.12 -12.23 -3.04
C PRO A 37 -1.63 -11.00 -3.82
N VAL A 38 -2.18 -9.84 -3.45
CA VAL A 38 -1.77 -8.55 -4.01
C VAL A 38 -0.78 -7.91 -3.06
N ARG A 39 0.40 -7.56 -3.56
CA ARG A 39 1.48 -6.97 -2.77
C ARG A 39 1.92 -5.66 -3.36
N ALA A 40 2.22 -4.70 -2.50
CA ALA A 40 2.76 -3.41 -2.90
C ALA A 40 3.81 -2.93 -1.89
N LEU A 41 4.74 -2.12 -2.38
CA LEU A 41 5.63 -1.31 -1.56
C LEU A 41 5.11 0.13 -1.52
N VAL A 42 4.89 0.67 -0.33
CA VAL A 42 4.56 2.09 -0.12
C VAL A 42 5.82 2.79 0.35
N ALA A 43 6.40 3.62 -0.50
CA ALA A 43 7.61 4.39 -0.19
C ALA A 43 7.31 5.54 0.78
N ALA A 44 8.35 6.03 1.46
CA ALA A 44 8.24 7.12 2.42
C ALA A 44 7.73 8.45 1.82
N ASP A 45 7.89 8.64 0.50
CA ASP A 45 7.36 9.80 -0.23
C ASP A 45 5.86 9.66 -0.62
N GLY A 46 5.26 8.50 -0.34
CA GLY A 46 3.88 8.15 -0.72
C GLY A 46 3.75 7.48 -2.09
N SER A 47 4.86 7.25 -2.80
CA SER A 47 4.85 6.48 -4.05
C SER A 47 4.51 5.01 -3.78
N VAL A 48 3.81 4.37 -4.72
CA VAL A 48 3.37 2.98 -4.59
C VAL A 48 3.91 2.16 -5.75
N THR A 49 4.62 1.09 -5.42
CA THR A 49 5.16 0.13 -6.39
C THR A 49 4.43 -1.21 -6.24
N PRO A 50 3.63 -1.64 -7.21
CA PRO A 50 3.07 -2.99 -7.22
C PRO A 50 4.20 -4.03 -7.28
N LEU A 51 4.10 -5.08 -6.47
CA LEU A 51 5.06 -6.19 -6.43
C LEU A 51 4.44 -7.49 -6.94
N SER A 52 3.15 -7.72 -6.70
CA SER A 52 2.40 -8.85 -7.24
C SER A 52 0.91 -8.57 -7.28
N GLY A 53 0.19 -9.30 -8.14
CA GLY A 53 -1.25 -9.14 -8.32
C GLY A 53 -1.63 -7.84 -9.04
N ASP A 54 -2.93 -7.68 -9.30
CA ASP A 54 -3.47 -6.51 -10.00
C ASP A 54 -3.95 -5.44 -9.01
N LEU A 55 -3.07 -4.51 -8.68
CA LEU A 55 -3.36 -3.41 -7.77
C LEU A 55 -4.33 -2.37 -8.37
N SER A 56 -4.50 -2.35 -9.70
CA SER A 56 -5.37 -1.37 -10.38
C SER A 56 -6.87 -1.59 -10.11
N ARG A 57 -7.24 -2.80 -9.67
CA ARG A 57 -8.60 -3.15 -9.24
C ARG A 57 -9.03 -2.46 -7.95
N PHE A 58 -8.08 -1.83 -7.24
CA PHE A 58 -8.31 -1.20 -5.95
C PHE A 58 -8.29 0.32 -6.08
N ASP A 59 -9.26 0.97 -5.46
CA ASP A 59 -9.41 2.42 -5.54
C ASP A 59 -8.52 3.19 -4.55
N TRP A 60 -7.24 2.81 -4.47
CA TRP A 60 -6.28 3.40 -3.53
C TRP A 60 -5.79 4.78 -4.00
N ALA A 61 -5.72 5.00 -5.32
CA ALA A 61 -5.16 6.21 -5.92
C ALA A 61 -6.18 7.35 -6.06
N LYS A 62 -7.49 7.08 -6.10
CA LYS A 62 -8.47 8.17 -6.26
C LYS A 62 -8.50 9.07 -5.03
N LYS A 63 -8.48 10.37 -5.29
CA LYS A 63 -8.88 11.39 -4.33
C LYS A 63 -10.40 11.48 -4.45
N ARG A 64 -11.12 11.01 -3.42
CA ARG A 64 -12.52 11.39 -3.24
C ARG A 64 -12.60 12.86 -2.85
#